data_AF-A0A7Y3P4R3-F1
#
_entry.id   AF-A0A7Y3P4R3-F1
#
_cell.length_a   1.000
_cell.length_b   1.000
_cell.length_c   1.000
_cell.angle_alpha   90.00
_cell.angle_beta   90.00
_cell.angle_gamma   90.00
#
_symmetry.space_group_name_H-M   'P 1'
#
loop_
_entity.id
_entity.type
_entity.pdbx_description
1 polymer ?
#
loop_
_entity_poly.entity_id
_entity_poly.type
_entity_poly.pdbx_seq_one_letter_code
_entity_poly.pdbx_strand_id
1 'polypeptide(L)'
;MPSFALPRASRQERAFCATVAVLAAALADPCLEFASNAGWFGAGRFTDRSMADVLPTLLFGALFLVAQLLGIFRRAYIRLRLDEPLRRPLAGLLPSIFSLQLLLLFLIESIEQRIVYGHFLGGALWLGAPIPIALAIHVLFAAGIAFLVATTLREFTRRAPALAAVVRLHREIRSTRATDIRRSFAEVFSARPDRVFCSVGERAPPIRVAS
;
A
#
# COMPACT_ATOMS: atom_id res chain seq x y z
N MET A 1 6.31 44.25 2.65
CA MET A 1 5.38 43.14 2.99
C MET A 1 6.18 41.85 3.04
N PRO A 2 6.27 41.17 4.20
CA PRO A 2 6.97 39.88 4.27
C PRO A 2 6.24 38.87 3.39
N SER A 3 6.99 38.25 2.47
CA SER A 3 6.53 37.11 1.67
C SER A 3 6.25 35.96 2.64
N PHE A 4 4.98 35.68 2.91
CA PHE A 4 4.54 34.44 3.56
C PHE A 4 4.65 33.30 2.55
N ALA A 5 5.88 32.97 2.14
CA ALA A 5 6.14 31.77 1.38
C ALA A 5 5.78 30.59 2.26
N LEU A 6 4.62 29.98 2.00
CA LEU A 6 4.25 28.74 2.66
C LEU A 6 5.39 27.75 2.44
N PRO A 7 5.88 27.08 3.50
CA PRO A 7 6.93 26.09 3.34
C PRO A 7 6.56 25.09 2.26
N ARG A 8 7.52 24.55 1.52
CA ARG A 8 7.23 23.53 0.51
C ARG A 8 6.80 22.24 1.21
N ALA A 9 5.72 21.61 0.76
CA ALA A 9 5.30 20.30 1.26
C ALA A 9 6.41 19.27 0.97
N SER A 10 6.73 18.43 1.94
CA SER A 10 7.70 17.34 1.77
C SER A 10 7.20 16.29 0.78
N ARG A 11 8.09 15.46 0.25
CA ARG A 11 7.71 14.35 -0.66
C ARG A 11 6.72 13.38 0.01
N GLN A 12 6.88 13.13 1.31
CA GLN A 12 6.00 12.26 2.09
C GLN A 12 4.60 12.87 2.24
N GLU A 13 4.52 14.16 2.58
CA GLU A 13 3.23 14.86 2.67
C GLU A 13 2.52 14.89 1.31
N ARG A 14 3.22 15.10 0.20
CA ARG A 14 2.62 15.01 -1.14
C ARG A 14 2.07 13.61 -1.43
N ALA A 15 2.83 12.56 -1.12
CA ALA A 15 2.40 11.18 -1.31
C ALA A 15 1.20 10.84 -0.42
N PHE A 16 1.20 11.31 0.83
CA PHE A 16 0.09 11.19 1.75
C PHE A 16 -1.16 11.88 1.20
N CYS A 17 -1.07 13.16 0.81
CA CYS A 17 -2.20 13.90 0.29
C CYS A 17 -2.78 13.24 -0.97
N ALA A 18 -1.93 12.78 -1.89
CA ALA A 18 -2.37 12.08 -3.09
C ALA A 18 -3.09 10.75 -2.75
N THR A 19 -2.53 9.97 -1.83
CA THR A 19 -3.13 8.68 -1.42
C THR A 19 -4.50 8.89 -0.78
N VAL A 20 -4.60 9.86 0.12
CA VAL A 20 -5.88 10.19 0.78
C VAL A 20 -6.88 10.72 -0.24
N ALA A 21 -6.47 11.63 -1.13
CA ALA A 21 -7.35 12.17 -2.16
C ALA A 21 -7.93 11.08 -3.08
N VAL A 22 -7.08 10.14 -3.53
CA VAL A 22 -7.52 9.00 -4.35
C VAL A 22 -8.50 8.10 -3.60
N LEU A 23 -8.16 7.68 -2.38
CA LEU A 23 -9.03 6.83 -1.57
C LEU A 23 -10.35 7.52 -1.20
N ALA A 24 -10.31 8.82 -0.89
CA ALA A 24 -11.50 9.59 -0.56
C ALA A 24 -12.40 9.79 -1.78
N ALA A 25 -11.84 10.02 -2.97
CA ALA A 25 -12.63 10.08 -4.21
C ALA A 25 -13.29 8.73 -4.49
N ALA A 26 -12.51 7.65 -4.45
CA ALA A 26 -12.95 6.28 -4.75
C ALA A 26 -14.05 5.74 -3.81
N LEU A 27 -14.23 6.36 -2.64
CA LEU A 27 -15.24 5.95 -1.66
C LEU A 27 -16.40 6.94 -1.55
N ALA A 28 -16.14 8.24 -1.61
CA ALA A 28 -17.19 9.25 -1.49
C ALA A 28 -18.16 9.20 -2.67
N ASP A 29 -17.64 9.01 -3.87
CA ASP A 29 -18.41 9.07 -5.10
C ASP A 29 -19.44 7.94 -5.23
N PRO A 30 -19.08 6.64 -5.07
CA PRO A 30 -20.07 5.55 -5.06
C PRO A 30 -21.11 5.69 -3.94
N CYS A 31 -20.73 6.27 -2.79
CA CYS A 31 -21.66 6.51 -1.70
C CYS A 31 -22.67 7.62 -2.05
N LEU A 32 -22.22 8.68 -2.72
CA LEU A 32 -23.09 9.75 -3.23
C LEU A 32 -24.04 9.22 -4.29
N GLU A 33 -23.53 8.47 -5.25
CA GLU A 33 -24.33 7.82 -6.29
C GLU A 33 -25.35 6.86 -5.69
N PHE A 34 -24.94 6.01 -4.74
CA PHE A 34 -25.85 5.10 -4.05
C PHE A 34 -26.98 5.87 -3.34
N ALA A 35 -26.65 6.93 -2.60
CA ALA A 35 -27.63 7.78 -1.92
C ALA A 35 -28.58 8.46 -2.92
N SER A 36 -28.04 8.94 -4.03
CA SER A 36 -28.80 9.54 -5.12
C SER A 36 -29.77 8.55 -5.77
N ASN A 37 -29.28 7.35 -6.10
CA ASN A 37 -30.07 6.26 -6.68
C ASN A 37 -31.15 5.74 -5.73
N ALA A 38 -30.91 5.82 -4.42
CA ALA A 38 -31.91 5.56 -3.39
C ALA A 38 -32.96 6.68 -3.26
N GLY A 39 -32.83 7.78 -4.03
CA GLY A 39 -33.75 8.90 -4.05
C GLY A 39 -33.57 9.88 -2.90
N TRP A 40 -32.47 9.83 -2.15
CA TRP A 40 -32.26 10.67 -0.95
C TRP A 40 -32.17 12.16 -1.27
N PHE A 41 -31.84 12.51 -2.52
CA PHE A 41 -31.71 13.89 -2.98
C PHE A 41 -32.82 14.32 -3.95
N GLY A 42 -33.91 13.55 -4.03
CA GLY A 42 -35.04 13.78 -4.93
C GLY A 42 -35.03 12.87 -6.16
N ALA A 43 -36.17 12.81 -6.86
CA ALA A 43 -36.38 11.87 -7.95
C ALA A 43 -35.61 12.24 -9.23
N GLY A 44 -34.74 11.33 -9.69
CA GLY A 44 -34.30 11.19 -11.10
C GLY A 44 -33.38 12.28 -11.69
N ARG A 45 -32.91 13.25 -10.89
CA ARG A 45 -32.07 14.36 -11.41
C ARG A 45 -30.57 14.14 -11.27
N PHE A 46 -30.16 13.14 -10.49
CA PHE A 46 -28.76 12.94 -10.10
C PHE A 46 -28.33 11.47 -10.18
N THR A 47 -29.06 10.64 -10.91
CA THR A 47 -28.81 9.20 -10.97
C THR A 47 -27.81 8.89 -12.08
N ASP A 48 -26.61 8.47 -11.68
CA ASP A 48 -25.71 7.69 -12.53
C ASP A 48 -25.72 6.22 -12.06
N ARG A 49 -25.62 5.29 -13.00
CA ARG A 49 -25.57 3.84 -12.72
C ARG A 49 -24.24 3.22 -13.10
N SER A 50 -23.32 3.99 -13.66
CA SER A 50 -21.96 3.54 -13.91
C SER A 50 -21.20 3.48 -12.58
N MET A 51 -20.50 2.38 -12.33
CA MET A 51 -19.53 2.26 -11.23
C MET A 51 -18.19 1.72 -11.75
N ALA A 52 -17.94 1.93 -13.05
CA ALA A 52 -16.83 1.29 -13.76
C ALA A 52 -15.46 1.84 -13.34
N ASP A 53 -15.43 3.08 -12.89
CA ASP A 53 -14.26 3.85 -12.46
C ASP A 53 -13.90 3.66 -10.97
N VAL A 54 -14.85 3.18 -10.16
CA VAL A 54 -14.69 2.94 -8.72
C VAL A 54 -13.57 1.93 -8.42
N LEU A 55 -13.64 0.76 -9.04
CA LEU A 55 -12.68 -0.32 -8.81
C LEU A 55 -11.24 0.07 -9.18
N PRO A 56 -10.95 0.64 -10.37
CA PRO A 56 -9.60 1.08 -10.69
C PRO A 56 -9.12 2.19 -9.73
N THR A 57 -9.98 3.13 -9.34
CA THR A 57 -9.59 4.21 -8.41
C THR A 57 -9.25 3.67 -7.01
N LEU A 58 -10.04 2.71 -6.49
CA LEU A 58 -9.73 2.00 -5.24
C LEU A 58 -8.41 1.25 -5.33
N LEU A 59 -8.17 0.54 -6.44
CA LEU A 59 -6.93 -0.20 -6.66
C LEU A 59 -5.73 0.73 -6.65
N PHE A 60 -5.78 1.87 -7.35
CA PHE A 60 -4.71 2.86 -7.32
C PHE A 60 -4.48 3.40 -5.90
N GLY A 61 -5.53 3.78 -5.18
CA GLY A 61 -5.42 4.27 -3.80
C GLY A 61 -4.77 3.24 -2.88
N ALA A 62 -5.16 1.97 -2.98
CA ALA A 62 -4.57 0.87 -2.22
C ALA A 62 -3.08 0.67 -2.58
N LEU A 63 -2.73 0.69 -3.86
CA LEU A 63 -1.33 0.57 -4.31
C LEU A 63 -0.46 1.71 -3.78
N PHE A 64 -0.96 2.95 -3.79
CA PHE A 64 -0.26 4.09 -3.20
C PHE A 64 -0.04 3.92 -1.70
N LEU A 65 -1.06 3.46 -0.97
CA LEU A 65 -0.95 3.19 0.47
C LEU A 65 0.09 2.08 0.75
N VAL A 66 0.02 0.96 0.03
CA VAL A 66 0.99 -0.14 0.15
C VAL A 66 2.40 0.34 -0.16
N ALA A 67 2.60 1.13 -1.21
CA ALA A 67 3.91 1.67 -1.55
C ALA A 67 4.50 2.54 -0.42
N GLN A 68 3.66 3.35 0.25
CA GLN A 68 4.08 4.14 1.41
C GLN A 68 4.47 3.25 2.60
N LEU A 69 3.64 2.25 2.93
CA LEU A 69 3.91 1.30 4.02
C LEU A 69 5.21 0.52 3.76
N LEU A 70 5.41 0.02 2.55
CA LEU A 70 6.65 -0.63 2.13
C LEU A 70 7.86 0.31 2.23
N GLY A 71 7.69 1.57 1.86
CA GLY A 71 8.73 2.59 2.02
C GLY A 71 9.13 2.85 3.49
N ILE A 72 8.17 2.79 4.42
CA ILE A 72 8.43 2.87 5.87
C ILE A 72 9.15 1.60 6.34
N PHE A 73 8.61 0.43 5.98
CA PHE A 73 9.18 -0.86 6.37
C PHE A 73 10.63 -1.01 5.87
N ARG A 74 10.89 -0.67 4.60
CA ARG A 74 12.22 -0.71 4.01
C ARG A 74 13.20 0.13 4.82
N ARG A 75 12.86 1.37 5.16
CA ARG A 75 13.71 2.27 5.96
C ARG A 75 14.00 1.70 7.34
N ALA A 76 12.99 1.15 8.02
CA ALA A 76 13.17 0.46 9.31
C ALA A 76 14.12 -0.76 9.17
N TYR A 77 13.96 -1.54 8.10
CA TYR A 77 14.77 -2.72 7.82
C TYR A 77 16.25 -2.39 7.63
N ILE A 78 16.56 -1.34 6.85
CA ILE A 78 17.95 -0.87 6.64
C ILE A 78 18.45 0.09 7.74
N ARG A 79 17.77 0.13 8.91
CA ARG A 79 18.12 0.95 10.09
C ARG A 79 18.26 2.45 9.81
N LEU A 80 17.53 2.96 8.82
CA LEU A 80 17.42 4.40 8.61
C LEU A 80 16.48 5.01 9.65
N ARG A 81 16.74 6.27 10.00
CA ARG A 81 15.87 7.05 10.87
C ARG A 81 14.45 7.08 10.29
N LEU A 82 13.48 6.70 11.11
CA LEU A 82 12.06 6.88 10.80
C LEU A 82 11.66 8.26 11.28
N ASP A 83 11.49 9.18 10.33
CA ASP A 83 10.91 10.49 10.63
C ASP A 83 9.41 10.35 10.89
N GLU A 84 8.82 11.33 11.57
CA GLU A 84 7.36 11.45 11.63
C GLU A 84 6.79 11.49 10.20
N PRO A 85 5.73 10.72 9.91
CA PRO A 85 5.21 10.59 8.55
C PRO A 85 4.65 11.92 8.00
N LEU A 86 4.21 12.82 8.90
CA LEU A 86 3.65 14.13 8.57
C LEU A 86 4.31 15.19 9.44
N ARG A 87 4.87 16.24 8.83
CA ARG A 87 5.45 17.38 9.57
C ARG A 87 4.39 18.40 9.93
N ARG A 88 3.39 18.58 9.06
CA ARG A 88 2.26 19.48 9.30
C ARG A 88 1.13 18.80 10.08
N PRO A 89 0.36 19.58 10.85
CA PRO A 89 -0.89 19.09 11.40
C PRO A 89 -1.85 18.70 10.26
N LEU A 90 -2.64 17.65 10.48
CA LEU A 90 -3.58 17.11 9.50
C LEU A 90 -4.52 18.19 8.95
N ALA A 91 -5.04 19.05 9.84
CA ALA A 91 -5.92 20.16 9.48
C ALA A 91 -5.30 21.09 8.43
N GLY A 92 -3.99 21.31 8.46
CA GLY A 92 -3.28 22.11 7.48
C GLY A 92 -3.08 21.44 6.11
N LEU A 93 -3.34 20.13 6.02
CA LEU A 93 -3.26 19.36 4.77
C LEU A 93 -4.64 19.13 4.13
N LEU A 94 -5.73 19.23 4.91
CA LEU A 94 -7.10 19.00 4.44
C LEU A 94 -7.48 19.82 3.20
N PRO A 95 -7.17 21.14 3.10
CA PRO A 95 -7.50 21.89 1.90
C PRO A 95 -6.86 21.29 0.63
N SER A 96 -5.58 20.90 0.71
CA SER A 96 -4.89 20.29 -0.43
C SER A 96 -5.44 18.89 -0.77
N ILE A 97 -5.78 18.09 0.24
CA ILE A 97 -6.40 16.78 0.05
C ILE A 97 -7.74 16.94 -0.66
N PHE A 98 -8.57 17.85 -0.17
CA PHE A 98 -9.89 18.11 -0.73
C PHE A 98 -9.82 18.66 -2.16
N SER A 99 -8.92 19.62 -2.44
CA SER A 99 -8.70 20.12 -3.80
C SER A 99 -8.23 19.02 -4.75
N LEU A 100 -7.32 18.14 -4.31
CA LEU A 100 -6.86 17.02 -5.12
C LEU A 100 -7.97 15.98 -5.35
N GLN A 101 -8.81 15.73 -4.34
CA GLN A 101 -9.95 14.82 -4.45
C GLN A 101 -10.94 15.33 -5.50
N LEU A 102 -11.33 16.60 -5.44
CA LEU A 102 -12.23 17.21 -6.42
C LEU A 102 -11.63 17.26 -7.83
N LEU A 103 -10.33 17.57 -7.94
CA LEU A 103 -9.63 17.55 -9.22
C LEU A 103 -9.63 16.14 -9.82
N LEU A 104 -9.36 15.12 -9.00
CA LEU A 104 -9.35 13.73 -9.46
C LEU A 104 -10.73 13.30 -9.94
N LEU A 105 -11.77 13.57 -9.16
CA LEU A 105 -13.15 13.29 -9.55
C LEU A 105 -13.51 13.99 -10.87
N PHE A 106 -13.08 15.25 -11.03
CA PHE A 106 -13.36 16.03 -12.23
C PHE A 106 -12.71 15.39 -13.45
N LEU A 107 -11.46 14.94 -13.31
CA LEU A 107 -10.71 14.30 -14.39
C LEU A 107 -11.30 12.94 -14.76
N ILE A 108 -11.63 12.11 -13.79
CA ILE A 108 -12.21 10.77 -14.02
C ILE A 108 -13.55 10.91 -14.74
N GLU A 109 -14.45 11.73 -14.20
CA GLU A 109 -15.75 11.97 -14.79
C GLU A 109 -15.62 12.59 -16.20
N SER A 110 -14.72 13.57 -16.37
CA SER A 110 -14.48 14.19 -17.67
C SER A 110 -14.03 13.17 -18.72
N ILE A 111 -13.21 12.20 -18.32
CA ILE A 111 -12.75 11.12 -19.18
C ILE A 111 -13.92 10.18 -19.49
N GLU A 112 -14.68 9.77 -18.49
CA GLU A 112 -15.86 8.92 -18.67
C GLU A 112 -16.88 9.58 -19.61
N GLN A 113 -17.24 10.83 -19.37
CA GLN A 113 -18.19 11.55 -20.21
C GLN A 113 -17.69 11.66 -21.66
N ARG A 114 -16.39 11.92 -21.85
CA ARG A 114 -15.80 11.98 -23.19
C ARG A 114 -15.82 10.62 -23.90
N ILE A 115 -15.60 9.52 -23.17
CA ILE A 115 -15.61 8.16 -23.74
C ILE A 115 -17.03 7.68 -24.01
N VAL A 116 -17.96 7.87 -23.07
CA VAL A 116 -19.32 7.33 -23.09
C VAL A 116 -20.26 8.21 -23.92
N TYR A 117 -20.26 9.53 -23.70
CA TYR A 117 -21.20 10.47 -24.33
C TYR A 117 -20.60 11.25 -25.50
N GLY A 118 -19.27 11.21 -25.67
CA GLY A 118 -18.58 11.94 -26.73
C GLY A 118 -18.47 13.45 -26.49
N HIS A 119 -19.00 13.99 -25.40
CA HIS A 119 -18.90 15.40 -25.02
C HIS A 119 -18.94 15.57 -23.49
N PHE A 120 -18.53 16.75 -23.01
CA PHE A 120 -18.65 17.10 -21.59
C PHE A 120 -20.09 17.50 -21.27
N LEU A 121 -20.68 16.95 -20.21
CA LEU A 121 -22.05 17.23 -19.76
C LEU A 121 -22.13 18.40 -18.75
N GLY A 122 -20.98 18.92 -18.32
CA GLY A 122 -20.88 20.10 -17.45
C GLY A 122 -20.81 19.76 -15.96
N GLY A 123 -20.08 20.59 -15.20
CA GLY A 123 -19.70 20.35 -13.82
C GLY A 123 -20.80 20.51 -12.76
N ALA A 124 -22.07 20.30 -13.08
CA ALA A 124 -23.14 20.21 -12.08
C ALA A 124 -23.75 18.80 -12.00
N LEU A 125 -23.65 18.01 -13.09
CA LEU A 125 -24.15 16.63 -13.14
C LEU A 125 -23.22 15.66 -12.40
N TRP A 126 -21.90 15.87 -12.48
CA TRP A 126 -20.86 15.00 -11.93
C TRP A 126 -20.86 14.77 -10.41
N LEU A 127 -21.58 15.57 -9.62
CA LEU A 127 -21.53 15.47 -8.16
C LEU A 127 -22.58 14.50 -7.58
N GLY A 128 -23.50 14.00 -8.41
CA GLY A 128 -24.55 13.07 -7.97
C GLY A 128 -25.51 13.61 -6.89
N ALA A 129 -25.43 14.89 -6.54
CA ALA A 129 -26.24 15.51 -5.49
C ALA A 129 -26.24 17.04 -5.60
N PRO A 130 -27.10 17.76 -4.86
CA PRO A 130 -26.97 19.20 -4.68
C PRO A 130 -25.57 19.58 -4.20
N ILE A 131 -24.95 20.57 -4.85
CA ILE A 131 -23.56 21.00 -4.61
C ILE A 131 -23.15 21.06 -3.13
N PRO A 132 -23.89 21.74 -2.22
CA PRO A 132 -23.47 21.82 -0.82
C PRO A 132 -23.44 20.45 -0.13
N ILE A 133 -24.36 19.55 -0.48
CA ILE A 133 -24.43 18.20 0.08
C ILE A 133 -23.26 17.36 -0.43
N ALA A 134 -22.99 17.39 -1.74
CA ALA A 134 -21.87 16.68 -2.34
C ALA A 134 -20.53 17.12 -1.73
N LEU A 135 -20.28 18.43 -1.68
CA LEU A 135 -19.06 18.98 -1.09
C LEU A 135 -18.92 18.59 0.39
N ALA A 136 -20.00 18.65 1.17
CA ALA A 136 -19.97 18.23 2.58
C ALA A 136 -19.58 16.76 2.72
N ILE A 137 -20.17 15.86 1.92
CA ILE A 137 -19.84 14.44 1.93
C ILE A 137 -18.37 14.22 1.54
N HIS A 138 -17.90 14.85 0.47
CA HIS A 138 -16.49 14.74 0.07
C HIS A 138 -15.53 15.24 1.15
N VAL A 139 -15.82 16.37 1.83
CA VAL A 139 -15.02 16.85 2.96
C VAL A 139 -15.00 15.84 4.11
N LEU A 140 -16.14 15.23 4.45
CA LEU A 140 -16.22 14.22 5.50
C LEU A 140 -15.37 12.99 5.17
N PHE A 141 -15.45 12.49 3.93
CA PHE A 141 -14.60 11.39 3.46
C PHE A 141 -13.12 11.79 3.43
N ALA A 142 -12.78 12.97 2.93
CA ALA A 142 -11.40 13.47 2.95
C ALA A 142 -10.84 13.48 4.36
N ALA A 143 -11.57 14.05 5.33
CA ALA A 143 -11.15 14.11 6.72
C ALA A 143 -11.05 12.73 7.38
N GLY A 144 -12.07 11.89 7.20
CA GLY A 144 -12.12 10.54 7.76
C GLY A 144 -10.99 9.64 7.23
N ILE A 145 -10.80 9.60 5.91
CA ILE A 145 -9.72 8.84 5.27
C ILE A 145 -8.35 9.42 5.63
N ALA A 146 -8.20 10.76 5.69
CA ALA A 146 -6.96 11.38 6.14
C ALA A 146 -6.58 10.94 7.55
N PHE A 147 -7.55 10.91 8.47
CA PHE A 147 -7.36 10.44 9.83
C PHE A 147 -6.99 8.95 9.89
N LEU A 148 -7.71 8.09 9.18
CA LEU A 148 -7.45 6.65 9.13
C LEU A 148 -6.06 6.33 8.55
N VAL A 149 -5.68 6.97 7.44
CA VAL A 149 -4.36 6.77 6.84
C VAL A 149 -3.27 7.32 7.77
N ALA A 150 -3.46 8.49 8.38
CA ALA A 150 -2.47 9.07 9.29
C ALA A 150 -2.24 8.19 10.52
N THR A 151 -3.30 7.68 11.14
CA THR A 151 -3.23 6.77 12.29
C THR A 151 -2.57 5.44 11.89
N THR A 152 -2.94 4.87 10.75
CA THR A 152 -2.31 3.65 10.21
C THR A 152 -0.82 3.84 9.98
N LEU A 153 -0.41 4.94 9.33
CA LEU A 153 1.01 5.23 9.08
C LEU A 153 1.79 5.45 10.38
N ARG A 154 1.21 6.14 11.37
CA ARG A 154 1.84 6.34 12.69
C ARG A 154 2.04 5.00 13.41
N GLU A 155 1.00 4.17 13.48
CA GLU A 155 1.08 2.87 14.16
C GLU A 155 2.04 1.92 13.44
N PHE A 156 2.02 1.93 12.10
CA PHE A 156 2.96 1.14 11.31
C PHE A 156 4.40 1.62 11.52
N THR A 157 4.65 2.92 11.55
CA THR A 157 5.98 3.49 11.84
C THR A 157 6.48 3.07 13.23
N ARG A 158 5.59 3.04 14.22
CA ARG A 158 5.91 2.56 15.58
C ARG A 158 6.29 1.08 15.61
N ARG A 159 5.58 0.23 14.85
CA ARG A 159 5.79 -1.23 14.84
C ARG A 159 6.86 -1.72 13.85
N ALA A 160 7.19 -0.92 12.83
CA ALA A 160 8.10 -1.32 11.76
C ALA A 160 9.49 -1.79 12.25
N PRO A 161 10.14 -1.18 13.26
CA PRO A 161 11.43 -1.66 13.76
C PRO A 161 11.38 -3.06 14.35
N ALA A 162 10.31 -3.39 15.10
CA ALA A 162 10.11 -4.70 15.70
C ALA A 162 9.88 -5.76 14.61
N LEU A 163 9.00 -5.47 13.64
CA LEU A 163 8.78 -6.35 12.48
C LEU A 163 10.08 -6.57 11.70
N ALA A 164 10.85 -5.52 11.45
CA ALA A 164 12.14 -5.62 10.78
C ALA A 164 13.17 -6.45 11.56
N ALA A 165 13.18 -6.37 12.89
CA ALA A 165 14.03 -7.20 13.73
C ALA A 165 13.67 -8.69 13.62
N VAL A 166 12.37 -9.03 13.68
CA VAL A 166 11.88 -10.40 13.51
C VAL A 166 12.26 -10.96 12.14
N VAL A 167 12.06 -10.19 11.06
CA VAL A 167 12.41 -10.62 9.70
C VAL A 167 13.93 -10.85 9.55
N ARG A 168 14.76 -9.99 10.17
CA ARG A 168 16.22 -10.18 10.17
C ARG A 168 16.64 -11.42 10.94
N LEU A 169 16.15 -11.60 12.16
CA LEU A 169 16.42 -12.79 12.97
C LEU A 169 16.03 -14.07 12.24
N HIS A 170 14.85 -14.08 11.60
CA HIS A 170 14.40 -15.24 10.82
C HIS A 170 15.33 -15.53 9.63
N ARG A 171 15.81 -14.49 8.93
CA ARG A 171 16.79 -14.64 7.86
C ARG A 171 18.14 -15.15 8.37
N GLU A 172 18.62 -14.65 9.51
CA GLU A 172 19.86 -15.08 10.14
C GLU A 172 19.78 -16.57 10.51
N ILE A 173 18.73 -17.00 11.22
CA ILE A 173 18.50 -18.42 11.56
C ILE A 173 18.47 -19.29 10.30
N ARG A 174 17.78 -18.85 9.24
CA ARG A 174 17.71 -19.59 7.98
C ARG A 174 19.08 -19.68 7.30
N SER A 175 19.88 -18.62 7.35
CA SER A 175 21.23 -18.60 6.77
C SER A 175 22.24 -19.45 7.54
N THR A 176 22.18 -19.44 8.88
CA THR A 176 23.02 -20.30 9.73
C THR A 176 22.67 -21.77 9.48
N ARG A 177 21.38 -22.12 9.49
CA ARG A 177 20.92 -23.48 9.20
C ARG A 177 21.32 -23.96 7.79
N ALA A 178 21.28 -23.08 6.79
CA ALA A 178 21.72 -23.42 5.43
C ALA A 178 23.24 -23.64 5.36
N THR A 179 24.01 -22.85 6.11
CA THR A 179 25.47 -23.00 6.23
C THR A 179 25.84 -24.29 6.95
N ASP A 180 25.17 -24.61 8.05
CA ASP A 180 25.39 -25.84 8.81
C ASP A 180 25.07 -27.07 7.98
N ILE A 181 23.93 -27.08 7.26
CA ILE A 181 23.58 -28.17 6.34
C ILE A 181 24.66 -28.32 5.25
N ARG A 182 25.12 -27.22 4.65
CA ARG A 182 26.20 -27.27 3.66
C ARG A 182 27.51 -27.80 4.24
N ARG A 183 27.84 -27.44 5.49
CA ARG A 183 29.04 -27.92 6.18
C ARG A 183 28.95 -29.41 6.49
N SER A 184 27.82 -29.87 7.03
CA SER A 184 27.59 -31.31 7.27
C SER A 184 27.62 -32.11 5.98
N PHE A 185 27.03 -31.60 4.88
CA PHE A 185 27.17 -32.23 3.57
C PHE A 185 28.63 -32.23 3.11
N ALA A 186 29.33 -31.10 3.20
CA ALA A 186 30.75 -31.05 2.84
C ALA A 186 31.58 -32.04 3.66
N GLU A 187 31.36 -32.17 4.97
CA GLU A 187 32.04 -33.15 5.84
C GLU A 187 31.70 -34.59 5.45
N VAL A 188 30.44 -34.92 5.13
CA VAL A 188 30.06 -36.26 4.65
C VAL A 188 30.69 -36.60 3.29
N PHE A 189 30.83 -35.62 2.40
CA PHE A 189 31.42 -35.82 1.06
C PHE A 189 32.94 -35.65 1.02
N SER A 190 33.54 -34.96 2.00
CA SER A 190 34.99 -34.73 2.13
C SER A 190 35.67 -35.63 3.15
N ALA A 191 34.89 -36.29 4.02
CA ALA A 191 35.25 -37.59 4.55
C ALA A 191 35.46 -38.47 3.33
N ARG A 192 36.72 -38.53 2.88
CA ARG A 192 37.17 -39.54 1.93
C ARG A 192 36.56 -40.83 2.46
N PRO A 193 35.76 -41.59 1.68
CA PRO A 193 35.72 -43.00 1.98
C PRO A 193 37.20 -43.35 1.98
N ASP A 194 37.75 -43.72 3.14
CA ASP A 194 39.02 -44.42 3.16
C ASP A 194 38.87 -45.41 2.04
N ARG A 195 39.72 -45.23 1.03
CA ARG A 195 39.74 -46.12 -0.12
C ARG A 195 40.12 -47.44 0.50
N VAL A 196 39.13 -48.19 0.96
CA VAL A 196 39.19 -49.63 1.04
C VAL A 196 39.36 -49.97 -0.42
N PHE A 197 40.62 -50.01 -0.84
CA PHE A 197 41.04 -50.68 -2.03
C PHE A 197 40.61 -52.12 -1.80
N CYS A 198 39.36 -52.43 -2.10
CA CYS A 198 38.96 -53.77 -2.43
C CYS A 198 39.72 -54.06 -3.73
N SER A 199 40.89 -54.68 -3.59
CA SER A 199 41.57 -55.34 -4.68
C SER A 199 40.56 -56.35 -5.23
N VAL A 200 40.02 -56.07 -6.42
CA VAL A 200 39.16 -57.00 -7.13
C VAL A 200 40.02 -58.22 -7.44
N GLY A 201 39.90 -59.27 -6.62
CA GLY A 201 40.70 -60.49 -6.73
C GLY A 201 41.07 -61.16 -5.40
N GLU A 202 40.96 -60.49 -4.25
CA GLU A 202 41.21 -61.15 -2.97
C GLU A 202 39.95 -61.92 -2.51
N ARG A 203 40.14 -63.20 -2.21
CA ARG A 203 39.09 -64.11 -1.71
C ARG A 203 38.46 -63.52 -0.45
N ALA A 204 37.13 -63.62 -0.36
CA ALA A 204 36.38 -63.22 0.82
C ALA A 204 37.02 -63.81 2.10
N PRO A 205 37.16 -63.02 3.19
CA PRO A 205 37.73 -63.51 4.43
C PRO A 205 36.86 -64.64 5.00
N PRO A 206 37.46 -65.67 5.61
CA PRO A 206 36.72 -66.81 6.15
C PRO A 206 35.76 -66.32 7.24
N ILE A 207 34.49 -66.68 7.07
CA ILE A 207 33.44 -66.46 8.06
C ILE A 207 33.85 -67.24 9.31
N ARG A 208 34.22 -66.53 10.38
CA ARG A 208 34.36 -67.14 11.70
C ARG A 208 32.98 -67.34 12.27
N VAL A 209 32.48 -68.56 12.20
CA VAL A 209 31.32 -68.99 12.98
C VAL A 209 31.81 -69.14 14.41
N ALA A 210 31.36 -68.27 15.30
CA ALA A 210 31.62 -68.40 16.72
C ALA A 210 30.80 -69.59 17.26
N SER A 211 31.50 -70.58 17.79
CA SER A 211 30.96 -71.68 18.60
C SER A 211 30.94 -71.29 20.07
#